data_AF-A0A6B1CSA5-F1
#
_entry.id   AF-A0A6B1CSA5-F1
#
_cell.length_a   1.000
_cell.length_b   1.000
_cell.length_c   1.000
_cell.angle_alpha   90.00
_cell.angle_beta   90.00
_cell.angle_gamma   90.00
#
_symmetry.space_group_name_H-M   'P 1'
#
loop_
_entity.id
_entity.type
_entity.pdbx_description
1 polymer ?
#
loop_
_entity_poly.entity_id
_entity_poly.type
_entity_poly.pdbx_seq_one_letter_code
_entity_poly.pdbx_strand_id
1 'polypeptide(L)'
;PETYRLRAPLSPHEAARREGVQIEMSRFALPKQERLIVEGAGGVMVPLDDRHLMVDLMVALGLPVLVVARSELGTINHTLLTLDQLRRRGCPLLGVVVNGPPNPANCQAIAHYGEVPVLAEIDRRVDLAPAKVWALFDRYFGCHA
;
A
#
# COMPACT_ATOMS: atom_id res chain seq x y z
N PRO A 1 3.14 11.36 -12.46
CA PRO A 1 1.89 12.15 -12.55
C PRO A 1 0.70 11.19 -12.48
N GLU A 2 -0.45 11.67 -12.02
CA GLU A 2 -1.70 10.89 -11.99
C GLU A 2 -2.18 10.56 -13.42
N THR A 3 -2.43 9.27 -13.71
CA THR A 3 -2.98 8.83 -15.00
C THR A 3 -4.46 9.20 -15.14
N TYR A 4 -5.20 9.08 -14.03
CA TYR A 4 -6.61 9.42 -13.92
C TYR A 4 -6.82 10.25 -12.67
N ARG A 5 -7.67 11.28 -12.76
CA ARG A 5 -8.10 12.09 -11.63
C ARG A 5 -9.61 12.18 -11.61
N LEU A 6 -10.22 11.51 -10.65
CA LEU A 6 -11.67 11.47 -10.44
C LEU A 6 -12.02 12.31 -9.21
N ARG A 7 -13.21 12.89 -9.19
CA ARG A 7 -13.65 13.82 -8.12
C ARG A 7 -14.43 13.10 -7.02
N ALA A 8 -15.16 12.05 -7.35
CA ALA A 8 -15.98 11.34 -6.38
C ALA A 8 -15.10 10.58 -5.35
N PRO A 9 -15.32 10.74 -4.03
CA PRO A 9 -14.55 10.06 -2.99
C PRO A 9 -15.03 8.61 -2.80
N LEU A 10 -14.91 7.82 -3.86
CA LEU A 10 -15.39 6.44 -3.96
C LEU A 10 -14.26 5.55 -4.47
N SER A 11 -14.47 4.23 -4.44
CA SER A 11 -13.57 3.30 -5.13
C SER A 11 -13.45 3.66 -6.63
N PRO A 12 -12.29 3.42 -7.27
CA PRO A 12 -12.02 3.86 -8.64
C PRO A 12 -13.12 3.49 -9.65
N HIS A 13 -13.59 2.25 -9.65
CA HIS A 13 -14.64 1.81 -10.59
C HIS A 13 -15.93 2.65 -10.49
N GLU A 14 -16.40 2.90 -9.26
CA GLU A 14 -17.64 3.63 -9.01
C GLU A 14 -17.47 5.13 -9.31
N ALA A 15 -16.32 5.72 -8.96
CA ALA A 15 -16.01 7.10 -9.30
C ALA A 15 -15.98 7.29 -10.83
N ALA A 16 -15.32 6.38 -11.55
CA ALA A 16 -15.21 6.42 -13.00
C ALA A 16 -16.57 6.28 -13.66
N ARG A 17 -17.40 5.32 -13.20
CA ARG A 17 -18.77 5.11 -13.66
C ARG A 17 -19.65 6.35 -13.49
N ARG A 18 -19.59 7.01 -12.34
CA ARG A 18 -20.38 8.25 -12.08
C ARG A 18 -19.96 9.42 -12.96
N GLU A 19 -18.68 9.48 -13.32
CA GLU A 19 -18.10 10.57 -14.11
C GLU A 19 -18.08 10.26 -15.61
N GLY A 20 -18.58 9.09 -16.04
CA GLY A 20 -18.57 8.66 -17.44
C GLY A 20 -17.15 8.41 -17.99
N VAL A 21 -16.19 8.13 -17.10
CA VAL A 21 -14.79 7.86 -17.44
C VAL A 21 -14.58 6.35 -17.51
N GLN A 22 -13.83 5.89 -18.52
CA GLN A 22 -13.35 4.52 -18.60
C GLN A 22 -11.88 4.46 -18.22
N ILE A 23 -11.56 3.65 -17.20
CA ILE A 23 -10.18 3.37 -16.81
C ILE A 23 -9.66 2.26 -17.74
N GLU A 24 -8.49 2.50 -18.34
CA GLU A 24 -7.84 1.60 -19.27
C GLU A 24 -6.46 1.22 -18.72
N MET A 25 -6.25 -0.08 -18.46
CA MET A 25 -5.00 -0.61 -17.93
C MET A 25 -3.76 -0.20 -18.74
N SER A 26 -3.90 -0.08 -20.06
CA SER A 26 -2.82 0.31 -20.98
C SER A 26 -2.30 1.74 -20.79
N ARG A 27 -3.07 2.62 -20.13
CA ARG A 27 -2.64 4.01 -19.89
C ARG A 27 -1.75 4.17 -18.66
N PHE A 28 -1.67 3.16 -17.80
CA PHE A 28 -0.75 3.20 -16.66
C PHE A 28 0.67 2.92 -17.15
N ALA A 29 1.46 3.98 -17.25
CA ALA A 29 2.87 3.90 -17.61
C ALA A 29 3.73 4.44 -16.47
N LEU A 30 4.79 3.71 -16.11
CA LEU A 30 5.75 4.16 -15.12
C LEU A 30 6.57 5.33 -15.69
N PRO A 31 6.65 6.48 -14.99
CA PRO A 31 7.55 7.54 -15.40
C PRO A 31 9.01 7.07 -15.20
N LYS A 32 9.92 7.52 -16.07
CA LYS A 32 11.36 7.26 -15.91
C LYS A 32 11.90 8.13 -14.78
N GLN A 33 11.90 7.59 -13.55
CA GLN A 33 12.42 8.24 -12.35
C GLN A 33 13.21 7.22 -11.53
N GLU A 34 14.33 7.64 -10.93
CA GLU A 34 15.16 6.75 -10.09
C GLU A 34 14.48 6.39 -8.76
N ARG A 35 13.69 7.31 -8.19
CA ARG A 35 13.02 7.16 -6.89
C ARG A 35 11.52 7.31 -7.09
N LEU A 36 10.84 6.18 -7.31
CA LEU A 36 9.41 6.15 -7.59
C LEU A 36 8.66 5.42 -6.48
N ILE A 37 7.65 6.08 -5.92
CA ILE A 37 6.62 5.47 -5.09
C ILE A 37 5.32 5.52 -5.89
N VAL A 38 4.66 4.37 -6.02
CA VAL A 38 3.33 4.26 -6.61
C VAL A 38 2.35 3.96 -5.49
N GLU A 39 1.47 4.92 -5.19
CA GLU A 39 0.39 4.73 -4.24
C GLU A 39 -0.86 4.22 -4.96
N GLY A 40 -1.38 3.06 -4.52
CA GLY A 40 -2.65 2.54 -5.01
C GLY A 40 -3.85 3.26 -4.38
N ALA A 41 -5.03 3.09 -4.98
CA ALA A 41 -6.28 3.64 -4.43
C ALA A 41 -7.03 2.59 -3.59
N GLY A 42 -6.93 2.68 -2.27
CA GLY A 42 -7.57 1.74 -1.33
C GLY A 42 -6.78 0.44 -1.15
N GLY A 43 -7.50 -0.67 -0.91
CA GLY A 43 -6.88 -1.99 -0.70
C GLY A 43 -6.60 -2.77 -1.99
N VAL A 44 -5.85 -3.87 -1.88
CA VAL A 44 -5.41 -4.67 -3.04
C VAL A 44 -6.56 -5.29 -3.84
N MET A 45 -7.70 -5.56 -3.19
CA MET A 45 -8.89 -6.13 -3.83
C MET A 45 -9.93 -5.05 -4.22
N VAL A 46 -9.58 -3.76 -4.15
CA VAL A 46 -10.50 -2.70 -4.60
C VAL A 46 -10.68 -2.79 -6.12
N PRO A 47 -11.92 -2.74 -6.64
CA PRO A 47 -12.13 -2.74 -8.08
C PRO A 47 -11.59 -1.44 -8.71
N LEU A 48 -10.70 -1.63 -9.67
CA LEU A 48 -10.15 -0.54 -10.48
C LEU A 48 -11.13 -0.17 -11.58
N ASP A 49 -11.67 -1.18 -12.27
CA ASP A 49 -12.74 -1.08 -13.26
C ASP A 49 -13.66 -2.32 -13.15
N ASP A 50 -14.52 -2.56 -14.15
CA ASP A 50 -15.47 -3.68 -14.15
C ASP A 50 -14.82 -5.07 -14.33
N ARG A 51 -13.52 -5.14 -14.62
CA ARG A 51 -12.78 -6.36 -14.98
C ARG A 51 -11.54 -6.59 -14.12
N HIS A 52 -10.95 -5.53 -13.60
CA HIS A 52 -9.66 -5.54 -12.92
C HIS A 52 -9.78 -5.00 -11.50
N LEU A 53 -8.98 -5.59 -10.62
CA LEU A 53 -8.74 -5.12 -9.26
C LEU A 53 -7.44 -4.34 -9.19
N MET A 54 -7.24 -3.58 -8.12
CA MET A 54 -6.00 -2.84 -7.88
C MET A 54 -4.76 -3.74 -7.93
N VAL A 55 -4.86 -4.96 -7.42
CA VAL A 55 -3.75 -5.93 -7.49
C VAL A 55 -3.39 -6.34 -8.92
N ASP A 56 -4.32 -6.33 -9.86
CA ASP A 56 -4.02 -6.63 -11.27
C ASP A 56 -3.17 -5.51 -11.90
N LEU A 57 -3.41 -4.25 -11.48
CA LEU A 57 -2.51 -3.14 -11.81
C LEU A 57 -1.14 -3.30 -11.14
N MET A 58 -1.08 -3.70 -9.86
CA MET A 58 0.20 -3.97 -9.19
C MET A 58 1.02 -5.05 -9.92
N VAL A 59 0.38 -6.11 -10.39
CA VAL A 59 1.01 -7.17 -11.21
C VAL A 59 1.50 -6.60 -12.54
N ALA A 60 0.67 -5.83 -13.25
CA ALA A 60 1.03 -5.24 -14.53
C ALA A 60 2.23 -4.27 -14.44
N LEU A 61 2.35 -3.54 -13.33
CA LEU A 61 3.48 -2.65 -13.08
C LEU A 61 4.74 -3.40 -12.62
N GLY A 62 4.61 -4.61 -12.08
CA GLY A 62 5.73 -5.47 -11.69
C GLY A 62 6.62 -4.90 -10.58
N LEU A 63 6.11 -3.94 -9.80
CA LEU A 63 6.88 -3.28 -8.74
C LEU A 63 6.81 -4.06 -7.42
N PRO A 64 7.87 -4.02 -6.60
CA PRO A 64 7.81 -4.51 -5.22
C PRO A 64 6.76 -3.76 -4.39
N VAL A 65 5.95 -4.51 -3.63
CA VAL A 65 4.82 -3.99 -2.86
C VAL A 65 5.18 -3.87 -1.39
N LEU A 66 4.93 -2.68 -0.83
CA LEU A 66 4.94 -2.42 0.60
C LEU A 66 3.51 -2.35 1.12
N VAL A 67 3.16 -3.19 2.09
CA VAL A 67 1.81 -3.19 2.68
C VAL A 67 1.78 -2.26 3.90
N VAL A 68 0.86 -1.30 3.90
CA VAL A 68 0.60 -0.46 5.09
C VAL A 68 -0.59 -1.03 5.85
N ALA A 69 -0.32 -1.60 7.03
CA ALA A 69 -1.32 -2.14 7.93
C ALA A 69 -1.64 -1.13 9.03
N ARG A 70 -2.84 -1.23 9.62
CA ARG A 70 -3.17 -0.47 10.84
C ARG A 70 -2.71 -1.24 12.08
N SER A 71 -2.71 -0.66 13.27
CA SER A 71 -2.34 -1.40 14.50
C SER A 71 -3.54 -1.88 15.35
N GLU A 72 -4.77 -1.62 14.90
CA GLU A 72 -5.98 -1.94 15.68
C GLU A 72 -6.40 -3.43 15.58
N LEU A 73 -7.36 -3.85 16.42
CA LEU A 73 -7.90 -5.20 16.43
C LEU A 73 -8.40 -5.63 15.03
N GLY A 74 -8.07 -6.86 14.64
CA GLY A 74 -8.35 -7.40 13.31
C GLY A 74 -7.24 -7.16 12.27
N THR A 75 -6.22 -6.37 12.60
CA THR A 75 -5.13 -6.07 11.65
C THR A 75 -4.34 -7.31 11.22
N ILE A 76 -4.11 -8.27 12.12
CA ILE A 76 -3.41 -9.53 11.78
C ILE A 76 -4.15 -10.22 10.62
N ASN A 77 -5.46 -10.46 10.78
CA ASN A 77 -6.28 -11.10 9.74
C ASN A 77 -6.23 -10.33 8.41
N HIS A 78 -6.52 -9.02 8.44
CA HIS A 78 -6.55 -8.23 7.20
C HIS A 78 -5.19 -8.18 6.50
N THR A 79 -4.10 -8.10 7.27
CA THR A 79 -2.74 -8.07 6.73
C THR A 79 -2.39 -9.42 6.12
N LEU A 80 -2.65 -10.53 6.81
CA LEU A 80 -2.37 -11.87 6.28
C LEU A 80 -3.20 -12.18 5.02
N LEU A 81 -4.47 -11.81 4.99
CA LEU A 81 -5.31 -11.95 3.79
C LEU A 81 -4.78 -11.09 2.63
N THR A 82 -4.29 -9.89 2.92
CA THR A 82 -3.67 -9.01 1.90
C THR A 82 -2.39 -9.63 1.35
N LEU A 83 -1.52 -10.13 2.22
CA LEU A 83 -0.27 -10.78 1.84
C LEU A 83 -0.51 -12.06 1.02
N ASP A 84 -1.48 -12.89 1.39
CA ASP A 84 -1.87 -14.08 0.63
C ASP A 84 -2.35 -13.73 -0.79
N GLN A 85 -3.20 -12.71 -0.94
CA GLN A 85 -3.67 -12.26 -2.25
C GLN A 85 -2.58 -11.72 -3.16
N LEU A 86 -1.59 -11.02 -2.58
CA LEU A 86 -0.41 -10.54 -3.30
C LEU A 86 0.49 -11.69 -3.72
N ARG A 87 0.77 -12.65 -2.83
CA ARG A 87 1.57 -13.84 -3.13
C ARG A 87 0.97 -14.71 -4.23
N ARG A 88 -0.34 -14.98 -4.16
CA ARG A 88 -1.05 -15.78 -5.17
C ARG A 88 -0.97 -15.20 -6.58
N ARG A 89 -0.73 -13.89 -6.69
CA ARG A 89 -0.57 -13.18 -7.96
C ARG A 89 0.89 -12.92 -8.35
N GLY A 90 1.83 -13.44 -7.58
CA GLY A 90 3.26 -13.30 -7.85
C GLY A 90 3.80 -11.89 -7.61
N CYS A 91 3.12 -11.05 -6.83
CA CYS A 91 3.64 -9.72 -6.49
C CYS A 91 4.87 -9.84 -5.58
N PRO A 92 6.02 -9.22 -5.92
CA PRO A 92 7.16 -9.17 -5.02
C PRO A 92 6.81 -8.36 -3.77
N LEU A 93 7.05 -8.90 -2.58
CA LEU A 93 6.75 -8.24 -1.30
C LEU A 93 8.03 -7.66 -0.70
N LEU A 94 8.02 -6.35 -0.39
CA LEU A 94 9.10 -5.70 0.35
C LEU A 94 8.95 -5.92 1.86
N GLY A 95 7.72 -5.85 2.37
CA GLY A 95 7.52 -5.68 3.79
C GLY A 95 6.12 -5.25 4.17
N VAL A 96 5.92 -5.15 5.48
CA VAL A 96 4.77 -4.47 6.10
C VAL A 96 5.26 -3.28 6.91
N VAL A 97 4.55 -2.16 6.82
CA VAL A 97 4.65 -1.06 7.79
C VAL A 97 3.36 -1.03 8.60
N VAL A 98 3.47 -1.07 9.92
CA VAL A 98 2.31 -0.95 10.82
C VAL A 98 2.16 0.51 11.22
N ASN A 99 1.00 1.10 10.95
CA ASN A 99 0.71 2.50 11.18
C ASN A 99 -0.42 2.68 12.22
N GLY A 100 -0.05 3.06 13.44
CA GLY A 100 -0.94 3.24 14.59
C GLY A 100 -0.19 3.12 15.92
N PRO A 101 -0.89 3.20 17.07
CA PRO A 101 -0.27 2.99 18.38
C PRO A 101 0.55 1.69 18.43
N PRO A 102 1.75 1.69 19.06
CA PRO A 102 2.61 0.52 19.11
C PRO A 102 1.92 -0.73 19.68
N ASN A 103 2.07 -1.84 18.98
CA ASN A 103 1.61 -3.16 19.38
C ASN A 103 2.60 -4.24 18.88
N PRO A 104 3.66 -4.51 19.65
CA PRO A 104 4.69 -5.48 19.28
C PRO A 104 4.16 -6.89 18.99
N ALA A 105 3.09 -7.31 19.68
CA ALA A 105 2.49 -8.63 19.48
C ALA A 105 1.85 -8.75 18.08
N ASN A 106 1.18 -7.70 17.60
CA ASN A 106 0.66 -7.66 16.23
C ASN A 106 1.79 -7.72 15.21
N CYS A 107 2.85 -6.93 15.41
CA CYS A 107 4.02 -6.92 14.52
C CYS A 107 4.69 -8.30 14.46
N GLN A 108 4.89 -8.96 15.59
CA GLN A 108 5.47 -10.30 15.66
C GLN A 108 4.61 -11.34 14.95
N ALA A 109 3.29 -11.32 15.16
CA ALA A 109 2.37 -12.23 14.49
C ALA A 109 2.36 -12.02 12.97
N ILE A 110 2.31 -10.77 12.51
CA ILE A 110 2.37 -10.42 11.09
C ILE A 110 3.68 -10.88 10.47
N ALA A 111 4.82 -10.64 11.13
CA ALA A 111 6.12 -11.06 10.61
C ALA A 111 6.24 -12.58 10.52
N HIS A 112 5.79 -13.29 11.57
CA HIS A 112 5.88 -14.74 11.66
C HIS A 112 4.94 -15.45 10.67
N TYR A 113 3.63 -15.23 10.77
CA TYR A 113 2.65 -15.91 9.92
C TYR A 113 2.60 -15.34 8.50
N GLY A 114 2.96 -14.07 8.38
CA GLY A 114 3.01 -13.39 7.10
C GLY A 114 4.31 -13.62 6.36
N GLU A 115 5.30 -14.32 6.93
CA GLU A 115 6.61 -14.64 6.32
C GLU A 115 7.22 -13.45 5.54
N VAL A 116 7.20 -12.28 6.18
CA VAL A 116 7.59 -11.01 5.56
C VAL A 116 8.10 -10.09 6.66
N PRO A 117 9.14 -9.27 6.43
CA PRO A 117 9.61 -8.36 7.46
C PRO A 117 8.56 -7.27 7.75
N VAL A 118 8.39 -6.95 9.03
CA VAL A 118 7.77 -5.68 9.44
C VAL A 118 8.89 -4.64 9.49
N LEU A 119 8.89 -3.73 8.52
CA LEU A 119 9.98 -2.77 8.30
C LEU A 119 9.93 -1.60 9.28
N ALA A 120 8.75 -1.22 9.74
CA ALA A 120 8.56 -0.18 10.72
C ALA A 120 7.20 -0.29 11.42
N GLU A 121 7.15 0.20 12.66
CA GLU A 121 5.93 0.48 13.39
C GLU A 121 5.89 1.99 13.69
N ILE A 122 4.98 2.70 13.03
CA ILE A 122 4.88 4.17 13.07
C ILE A 122 3.66 4.58 13.89
N ASP A 123 3.88 5.29 15.00
CA ASP A 123 2.79 5.91 15.77
C ASP A 123 2.15 7.05 14.98
N ARG A 124 0.82 7.04 14.78
CA ARG A 124 0.09 8.11 14.07
C ARG A 124 0.18 9.48 14.75
N ARG A 125 0.59 9.52 16.02
CA ARG A 125 0.72 10.76 16.80
C ARG A 125 2.04 11.50 16.55
N VAL A 126 2.82 11.09 15.54
CA VAL A 126 4.03 11.81 15.16
C VAL A 126 3.72 13.14 14.49
N ASP A 127 4.60 14.12 14.75
CA ASP A 127 4.52 15.42 14.10
C ASP A 127 5.15 15.37 12.71
N LEU A 128 4.29 15.38 11.69
CA LEU A 128 4.67 15.34 10.28
C LEU A 128 5.03 16.73 9.70
N ALA A 129 5.30 17.74 10.55
CA ALA A 129 5.83 19.01 10.08
C ALA A 129 7.06 18.78 9.17
N PRO A 130 7.18 19.49 8.02
CA PRO A 130 8.24 19.25 7.05
C PRO A 130 9.65 19.19 7.62
N ALA A 131 9.92 20.02 8.65
CA ALA A 131 11.22 20.06 9.34
C ALA A 131 11.56 18.79 10.14
N LYS A 132 10.58 17.95 10.46
CA LYS A 132 10.72 16.74 11.29
C LYS A 132 10.67 15.44 10.49
N VAL A 133 10.19 15.47 9.25
CA VAL A 133 9.98 14.27 8.42
C VAL A 133 11.26 13.46 8.26
N TRP A 134 12.40 14.10 8.01
CA TRP A 134 13.69 13.40 7.88
C TRP A 134 14.13 12.74 9.19
N ALA A 135 14.02 13.44 10.31
CA ALA A 135 14.32 12.86 11.62
C ALA A 135 13.38 11.69 11.97
N LEU A 136 12.11 11.75 11.54
CA LEU A 136 11.17 10.64 11.68
C LEU A 136 11.56 9.46 10.78
N PHE A 137 11.96 9.74 9.53
CA PHE A 137 12.43 8.71 8.61
C PHE A 137 13.65 7.98 9.20
N ASP A 138 14.67 8.71 9.66
CA ASP A 138 15.87 8.12 10.25
C ASP A 138 15.54 7.30 11.49
N ARG A 139 14.61 7.77 12.33
CA ARG A 139 14.18 7.04 13.52
C ARG A 139 13.54 5.69 13.20
N TYR A 140 12.73 5.62 12.14
CA TYR A 140 11.97 4.40 11.82
C TYR A 140 12.67 3.50 10.81
N PHE A 141 13.54 4.04 9.96
CA PHE A 141 14.15 3.32 8.84
C PHE A 141 15.69 3.42 8.81
N GLY A 142 16.32 4.29 9.60
CA GLY A 142 17.77 4.55 9.55
C GLY A 142 18.65 3.50 10.21
N CYS A 143 18.10 2.58 11.01
CA CYS A 143 18.87 1.56 11.74
C CYS A 143 19.10 0.26 10.96
N HIS A 144 18.82 0.21 9.66
CA HIS A 144 18.91 -1.00 8.82
C HIS A 144 19.90 -0.90 7.66
N ALA A 145 20.95 -0.06 7.79
CA ALA A 145 22.10 -0.05 6.88
C ALA A 145 23.21 -0.99 7.35
#